data_AF-A0A938KB91-F1
#
_entry.id   AF-A0A938KB91-F1
#
_cell.length_a   1.000
_cell.length_b   1.000
_cell.length_c   1.000
_cell.angle_alpha   90.00
_cell.angle_beta   90.00
_cell.angle_gamma   90.00
#
_symmetry.space_group_name_H-M   'P 1'
#
loop_
_entity.id
_entity.type
_entity.pdbx_description
1 polymer ?
#
loop_
_entity_poly.entity_id
_entity_poly.type
_entity_poly.pdbx_seq_one_letter_code
_entity_poly.pdbx_strand_id
1 'polypeptide(L)'
;MGSMLAASRTDFLQMVTKPTTAWSAGWTTKLVAQSCTLPYRRIVFCGASPSPSTLGLAGVLPIGNRRYSRLKICATVLRSICRQSHGLHSKGPYSSLPFVRGFFRLVWGSLIGLWFCALAHASEAPGSFEQANKLYEESKYREAAKAYRALLQQGRASTALLFNLGNSLFKSGEVGRAIICYRLAEQLAPRDPDIRANLQFARDSVGAASLRKSALRRFLGVLTTNELTVVAAVLAWVWFGLLTLKELRPALGLSLSVYTKAAGVCFVLFGFWSAAVLNAQIRDVPSVVVANEAVVRYGPFDESQSAFTLRNGAETTVLDRKDNWLQVQDGAKRIGWLRSNQVAPVVPQSALEGS
;
A
#
# COMPACT_ATOMS: atom_id res chain seq x y z
N MET A 1 -32.68 42.55 -62.58
CA MET A 1 -33.66 43.31 -63.39
C MET A 1 -35.02 42.77 -62.98
N GLY A 2 -35.73 43.44 -62.06
CA GLY A 2 -36.75 44.44 -62.40
C GLY A 2 -37.99 43.69 -62.87
N SER A 3 -39.19 43.79 -62.30
CA SER A 3 -39.91 44.91 -61.66
C SER A 3 -41.32 44.34 -61.35
N MET A 4 -41.92 44.61 -60.19
CA MET A 4 -43.08 45.52 -59.99
C MET A 4 -44.33 45.18 -60.85
N LEU A 5 -45.60 45.34 -60.46
CA LEU A 5 -46.36 45.80 -59.28
C LEU A 5 -47.85 45.68 -59.67
N ALA A 6 -48.76 45.64 -58.68
CA ALA A 6 -50.20 46.01 -58.65
C ALA A 6 -51.05 44.87 -58.05
N ALA A 7 -51.56 44.86 -56.81
CA ALA A 7 -52.14 45.83 -55.85
C ALA A 7 -53.64 46.14 -56.02
N SER A 8 -54.47 45.57 -55.12
CA SER A 8 -55.69 46.17 -54.52
C SER A 8 -55.94 45.50 -53.15
N ARG A 9 -55.59 46.12 -52.01
CA ARG A 9 -56.41 46.92 -51.06
C ARG A 9 -57.78 46.31 -50.72
N THR A 10 -58.03 45.79 -49.51
CA THR A 10 -58.38 46.54 -48.28
C THR A 10 -58.38 45.56 -47.08
N ASP A 11 -57.45 45.68 -46.12
CA ASP A 11 -57.52 46.36 -44.81
C ASP A 11 -58.38 45.68 -43.72
N PHE A 12 -57.72 45.00 -42.77
CA PHE A 12 -58.01 45.05 -41.32
C PHE A 12 -56.80 44.55 -40.50
N LEU A 13 -55.98 45.51 -40.01
CA LEU A 13 -55.05 45.42 -38.87
C LEU A 13 -55.89 45.67 -37.57
N GLN A 14 -55.61 45.26 -36.33
CA GLN A 14 -54.41 45.00 -35.51
C GLN A 14 -54.82 43.97 -34.41
N MET A 15 -54.07 42.92 -34.04
CA MET A 15 -52.85 42.84 -33.22
C MET A 15 -52.95 43.41 -31.79
N VAL A 16 -53.17 42.57 -30.75
CA VAL A 16 -52.69 42.79 -29.35
C VAL A 16 -52.47 41.43 -28.61
N THR A 17 -51.19 41.12 -28.39
CA THR A 17 -50.50 40.42 -27.27
C THR A 17 -50.71 38.92 -26.89
N LYS A 18 -49.54 38.25 -26.74
CA LYS A 18 -49.20 36.87 -26.30
C LYS A 18 -49.48 36.59 -24.78
N PRO A 19 -48.89 35.54 -24.15
CA PRO A 19 -49.23 34.10 -24.15
C PRO A 19 -49.49 33.57 -22.71
N THR A 20 -49.93 32.32 -22.50
CA THR A 20 -49.51 31.45 -21.37
C THR A 20 -50.11 30.05 -21.49
N THR A 21 -49.24 29.10 -21.83
CA THR A 21 -49.42 27.66 -21.68
C THR A 21 -48.79 27.24 -20.34
N ALA A 22 -49.48 26.42 -19.55
CA ALA A 22 -48.92 25.27 -18.82
C ALA A 22 -49.95 24.67 -17.86
N TRP A 23 -50.36 23.44 -18.16
CA TRP A 23 -51.09 22.55 -17.26
C TRP A 23 -50.22 22.13 -16.07
N SER A 24 -50.77 22.24 -14.86
CA SER A 24 -50.17 21.71 -13.63
C SER A 24 -50.66 20.28 -13.36
N ALA A 25 -49.99 19.28 -13.92
CA ALA A 25 -50.13 17.88 -13.49
C ALA A 25 -49.06 17.56 -12.44
N GLY A 26 -49.43 17.71 -11.16
CA GLY A 26 -48.58 17.36 -10.02
C GLY A 26 -48.48 15.85 -9.85
N TRP A 27 -47.28 15.31 -10.00
CA TRP A 27 -46.93 13.92 -9.71
C TRP A 27 -46.83 13.71 -8.20
N THR A 28 -47.83 13.04 -7.59
CA THR A 28 -47.65 12.46 -6.25
C THR A 28 -47.15 11.03 -6.38
N THR A 29 -45.87 10.82 -6.13
CA THR A 29 -45.25 9.51 -5.93
C THR A 29 -45.86 8.84 -4.69
N LYS A 30 -46.78 7.90 -4.89
CA LYS A 30 -47.21 6.97 -3.83
C LYS A 30 -46.11 5.95 -3.60
N LEU A 31 -45.41 6.04 -2.47
CA LEU A 31 -44.61 4.94 -1.92
C LEU A 31 -45.55 3.79 -1.55
N VAL A 32 -45.62 2.78 -2.42
CA VAL A 32 -46.27 1.50 -2.11
C VAL A 32 -45.28 0.66 -1.32
N ALA A 33 -45.52 0.49 -0.03
CA ALA A 33 -44.81 -0.51 0.76
C ALA A 33 -45.31 -1.90 0.37
N GLN A 34 -44.45 -2.71 -0.26
CA GLN A 34 -44.72 -4.13 -0.48
C GLN A 34 -44.66 -4.86 0.87
N SER A 35 -45.72 -5.59 1.21
CA SER A 35 -45.73 -6.50 2.35
C SER A 35 -45.81 -7.93 1.83
N CYS A 36 -44.74 -8.70 2.05
CA CYS A 36 -44.73 -10.14 1.84
C CYS A 36 -45.41 -10.81 3.04
N THR A 37 -46.46 -11.57 2.79
CA THR A 37 -47.11 -12.41 3.80
C THR A 37 -46.67 -13.85 3.60
N LEU A 38 -45.83 -14.36 4.51
CA LEU A 38 -45.65 -15.80 4.70
C LEU A 38 -46.74 -16.31 5.67
N PRO A 39 -47.30 -17.50 5.43
CA PRO A 39 -48.41 -18.01 6.23
C PRO A 39 -47.90 -18.49 7.59
N TYR A 40 -48.67 -18.21 8.64
CA TYR A 40 -48.52 -18.75 10.01
C TYR A 40 -47.37 -18.23 10.90
N ARG A 41 -47.57 -17.04 11.49
CA ARG A 41 -47.53 -16.76 12.96
C ARG A 41 -47.45 -15.23 13.19
N ARG A 42 -48.44 -14.64 13.86
CA ARG A 42 -48.34 -13.29 14.45
C ARG A 42 -48.18 -13.41 15.96
N ILE A 43 -47.08 -12.89 16.49
CA ILE A 43 -46.92 -12.56 17.91
C ILE A 43 -47.22 -11.06 18.02
N VAL A 44 -48.21 -10.69 18.84
CA VAL A 44 -48.54 -9.30 19.15
C VAL A 44 -48.10 -9.04 20.59
N PHE A 45 -47.14 -8.14 20.78
CA PHE A 45 -46.83 -7.59 22.10
C PHE A 45 -47.69 -6.34 22.31
N CYS A 46 -48.74 -6.45 23.13
CA CYS A 46 -49.43 -5.28 23.67
C CYS A 46 -48.83 -4.97 25.05
N GLY A 47 -48.23 -3.79 25.20
CA GLY A 47 -47.91 -3.22 26.51
C GLY A 47 -49.16 -2.60 27.13
N ALA A 48 -49.46 -2.97 28.38
CA ALA A 48 -50.53 -2.38 29.17
C ALA A 48 -50.08 -1.05 29.80
N SER A 49 -50.93 -0.03 29.75
CA SER A 49 -50.74 1.25 30.46
C SER A 49 -51.60 1.28 31.72
N PRO A 50 -51.07 1.67 32.90
CA PRO A 50 -51.85 1.80 34.13
C PRO A 50 -52.35 3.24 34.33
N SER A 51 -53.67 3.44 34.29
CA SER A 51 -54.44 4.19 35.30
C SER A 51 -55.83 4.56 34.75
N PRO A 52 -56.91 4.31 35.52
CA PRO A 52 -58.26 4.72 35.17
C PRO A 52 -58.68 5.93 36.02
N SER A 53 -59.09 7.02 35.36
CA SER A 53 -59.97 8.02 35.98
C SER A 53 -60.71 8.79 34.87
N THR A 54 -61.94 8.31 34.60
CA THR A 54 -63.21 9.08 34.45
C THR A 54 -63.11 10.59 34.20
N LEU A 55 -63.93 11.27 33.39
CA LEU A 55 -65.05 10.98 32.48
C LEU A 55 -65.45 12.37 31.95
N GLY A 56 -65.84 12.55 30.67
CA GLY A 56 -66.47 13.81 30.26
C GLY A 56 -66.52 14.12 28.77
N LEU A 57 -67.72 13.93 28.21
CA LEU A 57 -68.29 14.67 27.07
C LEU A 57 -67.71 14.40 25.67
N ALA A 58 -68.31 13.42 24.98
CA ALA A 58 -68.74 13.60 23.59
C ALA A 58 -69.86 12.60 23.27
N GLY A 59 -71.08 13.12 23.10
CA GLY A 59 -72.23 12.33 22.68
C GLY A 59 -72.06 11.82 21.25
N VAL A 60 -72.10 10.51 21.07
CA VAL A 60 -72.30 9.87 19.76
C VAL A 60 -73.13 8.62 19.98
N LEU A 61 -74.32 8.58 19.37
CA LEU A 61 -75.20 7.41 19.32
C LEU A 61 -74.60 6.34 18.39
N PRO A 62 -74.63 5.04 18.76
CA PRO A 62 -74.12 3.99 17.89
C PRO A 62 -75.15 3.65 16.79
N ILE A 63 -74.77 3.81 15.52
CA ILE A 63 -75.48 3.18 14.40
C ILE A 63 -74.99 1.72 14.31
N GLY A 64 -75.86 0.78 14.71
CA GLY A 64 -75.61 -0.64 14.54
C GLY A 64 -76.06 -1.11 13.15
N ASN A 65 -75.18 -1.77 12.41
CA ASN A 65 -75.58 -2.64 11.30
C ASN A 65 -75.32 -4.10 11.67
N ARG A 66 -76.42 -4.85 11.86
CA ARG A 66 -76.46 -6.29 12.13
C ARG A 66 -76.37 -7.05 10.80
N ARG A 67 -75.16 -7.30 10.32
CA ARG A 67 -74.80 -8.50 9.53
C ARG A 67 -73.31 -8.46 9.23
N TYR A 68 -72.59 -9.48 9.70
CA TYR A 68 -71.16 -9.72 9.52
C TYR A 68 -70.23 -8.93 10.47
N SER A 69 -70.03 -9.55 11.62
CA SER A 69 -69.02 -9.25 12.61
C SER A 69 -67.59 -9.51 12.11
N ARG A 70 -66.66 -8.67 12.58
CA ARG A 70 -65.19 -8.86 12.72
C ARG A 70 -64.28 -8.19 11.67
N LEU A 71 -64.17 -6.86 11.73
CA LEU A 71 -62.88 -6.14 11.70
C LEU A 71 -63.10 -4.67 12.09
N LYS A 72 -62.54 -4.21 13.21
CA LYS A 72 -62.40 -2.76 13.50
C LYS A 72 -60.99 -2.36 13.07
N ILE A 73 -60.86 -1.77 11.88
CA ILE A 73 -59.68 -1.00 11.52
C ILE A 73 -60.02 0.46 11.86
N CYS A 74 -59.43 0.99 12.93
CA CYS A 74 -59.37 2.43 13.13
C CYS A 74 -58.24 2.96 12.24
N ALA A 75 -58.59 3.51 11.08
CA ALA A 75 -57.70 4.36 10.31
C ALA A 75 -57.83 5.78 10.85
N THR A 76 -56.97 6.16 11.81
CA THR A 76 -56.89 7.54 12.26
C THR A 76 -56.13 8.34 11.20
N VAL A 77 -56.87 9.15 10.43
CA VAL A 77 -56.28 10.22 9.62
C VAL A 77 -55.72 11.25 10.59
N LEU A 78 -54.41 11.25 10.81
CA LEU A 78 -53.76 12.32 11.56
C LEU A 78 -53.69 13.56 10.68
N ARG A 79 -54.74 14.38 10.74
CA ARG A 79 -54.68 15.79 10.34
C ARG A 79 -53.63 16.47 11.21
N SER A 80 -52.62 17.04 10.58
CA SER A 80 -51.64 17.92 11.21
C SER A 80 -52.35 19.15 11.79
N ILE A 81 -52.60 19.16 13.09
CA ILE A 81 -52.91 20.37 13.83
C ILE A 81 -51.56 20.99 14.21
N CYS A 82 -51.20 22.04 13.50
CA CYS A 82 -50.13 22.96 13.89
C CYS A 82 -50.55 23.61 15.21
N ARG A 83 -49.92 23.20 16.32
CA ARG A 83 -50.01 23.90 17.60
C ARG A 83 -48.60 24.21 18.06
N GLN A 84 -48.28 25.50 18.01
CA GLN A 84 -47.16 26.13 18.70
C GLN A 84 -47.13 25.65 20.16
N SER A 85 -46.08 24.92 20.54
CA SER A 85 -45.69 24.77 21.92
C SER A 85 -44.19 24.97 22.04
N HIS A 86 -43.84 25.95 22.86
CA HIS A 86 -42.51 26.32 23.26
C HIS A 86 -41.60 25.12 23.60
N GLY A 87 -40.37 25.21 23.12
CA GLY A 87 -39.17 24.72 23.79
C GLY A 87 -39.13 23.23 24.14
N LEU A 88 -38.66 22.41 23.21
CA LEU A 88 -37.85 21.22 23.50
C LEU A 88 -37.02 20.92 22.26
N HIS A 89 -35.72 21.22 22.35
CA HIS A 89 -34.71 20.87 21.36
C HIS A 89 -34.66 19.33 21.19
N SER A 90 -35.38 18.77 20.23
CA SER A 90 -35.17 17.39 19.80
C SER A 90 -33.90 17.33 18.95
N LYS A 91 -32.75 17.16 19.60
CA LYS A 91 -31.53 16.72 18.92
C LYS A 91 -31.82 15.33 18.35
N GLY A 92 -31.71 15.16 17.03
CA GLY A 92 -31.86 13.85 16.38
C GLY A 92 -30.90 12.81 16.96
N PRO A 93 -31.25 11.50 16.94
CA PRO A 93 -30.49 10.44 17.60
C PRO A 93 -29.17 10.05 16.89
N TYR A 94 -28.58 10.95 16.12
CA TYR A 94 -27.29 10.76 15.44
C TYR A 94 -26.22 11.75 15.93
N SER A 95 -26.30 12.21 17.17
CA SER A 95 -25.24 13.04 17.76
C SER A 95 -24.61 12.34 18.97
N SER A 96 -23.30 12.16 18.86
CA SER A 96 -22.34 11.81 19.91
C SER A 96 -22.43 10.41 20.54
N LEU A 97 -21.72 9.44 19.93
CA LEU A 97 -20.99 8.44 20.72
C LEU A 97 -19.62 9.06 21.10
N PRO A 98 -19.44 9.64 22.31
CA PRO A 98 -18.16 10.20 22.76
C PRO A 98 -17.03 9.14 22.78
N PHE A 99 -17.40 7.86 22.78
CA PHE A 99 -16.49 6.73 22.74
C PHE A 99 -15.60 6.68 21.49
N VAL A 100 -16.15 6.97 20.30
CA VAL A 100 -15.38 6.91 19.03
C VAL A 100 -14.37 8.07 18.93
N ARG A 101 -14.75 9.24 19.45
CA ARG A 101 -13.88 10.44 19.50
C ARG A 101 -12.71 10.31 20.47
N GLY A 102 -12.90 9.60 21.58
CA GLY A 102 -11.83 9.32 22.55
C GLY A 102 -10.82 8.30 22.03
N PHE A 103 -11.30 7.24 21.37
CA PHE A 103 -10.46 6.18 20.82
C PHE A 103 -9.48 6.70 19.76
N PHE A 104 -9.95 7.54 18.82
CA PHE A 104 -9.07 8.12 17.80
C PHE A 104 -7.95 8.98 18.38
N ARG A 105 -8.20 9.76 19.46
CA ARG A 105 -7.17 10.61 20.07
C ARG A 105 -6.07 9.80 20.77
N LEU A 106 -6.44 8.70 21.42
CA LEU A 106 -5.49 7.83 22.12
C LEU A 106 -4.60 7.05 21.14
N VAL A 107 -5.18 6.55 20.04
CA VAL A 107 -4.43 5.85 18.98
C VAL A 107 -3.42 6.79 18.33
N TRP A 108 -3.85 8.01 17.95
CA TRP A 108 -2.95 9.00 17.35
C TRP A 108 -1.84 9.47 18.30
N GLY A 109 -2.14 9.68 19.58
CA GLY A 109 -1.12 10.02 20.58
C GLY A 109 -0.08 8.92 20.79
N SER A 110 -0.50 7.66 20.80
CA SER A 110 0.41 6.51 20.95
C SER A 110 1.32 6.30 19.73
N LEU A 111 0.81 6.52 18.52
CA LEU A 111 1.57 6.39 17.28
C LEU A 111 2.63 7.50 17.12
N ILE A 112 2.36 8.72 17.61
CA ILE A 112 3.34 9.82 17.64
C ILE A 112 4.45 9.54 18.66
N GLY A 113 4.09 8.97 19.83
CA GLY A 113 5.08 8.56 20.83
C GLY A 113 6.03 7.45 20.34
N LEU A 114 5.50 6.48 19.59
CA LEU A 114 6.30 5.43 18.94
C LEU A 114 7.25 5.99 17.86
N TRP A 115 6.84 7.04 17.15
CA TRP A 115 7.67 7.72 16.15
C TRP A 115 8.90 8.39 16.77
N PHE A 116 8.78 8.93 18.00
CA PHE A 116 9.88 9.56 18.72
C PHE A 116 10.91 8.57 19.30
N CYS A 117 10.50 7.35 19.67
CA CYS A 117 11.42 6.32 20.15
C CYS A 117 12.32 5.74 19.06
N ALA A 118 11.95 5.85 17.78
CA ALA A 118 12.70 5.28 16.66
C ALA A 118 13.96 6.08 16.26
N LEU A 119 14.23 7.24 16.89
CA LEU A 119 15.37 8.11 16.57
C LEU A 119 16.65 7.84 17.39
N ALA A 120 16.65 6.80 18.23
CA ALA A 120 17.85 6.37 18.95
C ALA A 120 18.83 5.68 17.98
N HIS A 121 19.64 6.46 17.28
CA HIS A 121 20.75 5.94 16.49
C HIS A 121 21.84 5.38 17.40
N ALA A 122 22.25 4.13 17.19
CA ALA A 122 23.48 3.59 17.75
C ALA A 122 24.68 4.26 17.08
N SER A 123 25.54 4.92 17.86
CA SER A 123 26.74 5.59 17.35
C SER A 123 27.87 4.60 17.09
N GLU A 124 28.61 4.85 16.01
CA GLU A 124 29.82 4.14 15.61
C GLU A 124 30.92 4.23 16.69
N ALA A 125 31.79 3.22 16.78
CA ALA A 125 32.98 3.26 17.63
C ALA A 125 34.19 3.70 16.77
N PRO A 126 34.55 4.99 16.77
CA PRO A 126 35.48 5.63 15.81
C PRO A 126 36.96 5.36 16.11
N GLY A 127 37.30 4.20 16.67
CA GLY A 127 38.69 3.79 16.85
C GLY A 127 39.10 2.64 15.92
N SER A 128 38.19 1.69 15.73
CA SER A 128 38.49 0.44 15.03
C SER A 128 38.35 0.54 13.51
N PHE A 129 37.56 1.50 13.00
CA PHE A 129 37.39 1.76 11.58
C PHE A 129 38.59 2.51 11.00
N GLU A 130 39.11 3.46 11.76
CA GLU A 130 40.26 4.32 11.48
C GLU A 130 41.55 3.50 11.44
N GLN A 131 41.69 2.53 12.32
CA GLN A 131 42.79 1.58 12.27
C GLN A 131 42.78 0.77 10.96
N ALA A 132 41.60 0.34 10.49
CA ALA A 132 41.46 -0.37 9.22
C ALA A 132 41.75 0.56 8.02
N ASN A 133 41.31 1.83 8.07
CA ASN A 133 41.66 2.84 7.08
C ASN A 133 43.19 3.04 7.00
N LYS A 134 43.87 3.13 8.16
CA LYS A 134 45.34 3.27 8.20
C LYS A 134 46.05 2.09 7.56
N LEU A 135 45.62 0.86 7.83
CA LEU A 135 46.17 -0.33 7.17
C LEU A 135 45.97 -0.29 5.64
N TYR A 136 44.84 0.24 5.19
CA TYR A 136 44.56 0.41 3.77
C TYR A 136 45.47 1.48 3.13
N GLU A 137 45.67 2.61 3.79
CA GLU A 137 46.59 3.68 3.36
C GLU A 137 48.05 3.19 3.28
N GLU A 138 48.46 2.35 4.22
CA GLU A 138 49.77 1.65 4.21
C GLU A 138 49.87 0.56 3.13
N SER A 139 48.88 0.42 2.25
CA SER A 139 48.78 -0.62 1.20
C SER A 139 48.76 -2.06 1.72
N LYS A 140 48.48 -2.27 3.02
CA LYS A 140 48.34 -3.59 3.65
C LYS A 140 46.92 -4.13 3.45
N TYR A 141 46.53 -4.31 2.19
CA TYR A 141 45.14 -4.58 1.80
C TYR A 141 44.53 -5.84 2.44
N ARG A 142 45.30 -6.92 2.58
CA ARG A 142 44.84 -8.16 3.25
C ARG A 142 44.56 -7.95 4.73
N GLU A 143 45.41 -7.18 5.42
CA GLU A 143 45.23 -6.86 6.84
C GLU A 143 44.05 -5.90 7.03
N ALA A 144 43.92 -4.88 6.18
CA ALA A 144 42.78 -3.98 6.15
C ALA A 144 41.46 -4.75 5.96
N ALA A 145 41.40 -5.67 4.98
CA ALA A 145 40.23 -6.51 4.74
C ALA A 145 39.88 -7.37 5.97
N LYS A 146 40.87 -7.90 6.69
CA LYS A 146 40.65 -8.65 7.94
C LYS A 146 40.07 -7.75 9.03
N ALA A 147 40.60 -6.54 9.20
CA ALA A 147 40.12 -5.57 10.18
C ALA A 147 38.67 -5.13 9.89
N TYR A 148 38.36 -4.77 8.64
CA TYR A 148 36.97 -4.43 8.26
C TYR A 148 36.02 -5.61 8.42
N ARG A 149 36.44 -6.84 8.11
CA ARG A 149 35.60 -8.03 8.32
C ARG A 149 35.29 -8.26 9.79
N ALA A 150 36.25 -8.01 10.69
CA ALA A 150 36.01 -8.09 12.13
C ALA A 150 34.96 -7.07 12.59
N LEU A 151 34.94 -5.86 12.01
CA LEU A 151 33.89 -4.88 12.27
C LEU A 151 32.52 -5.37 11.78
N LEU A 152 32.48 -5.95 10.59
CA LEU A 152 31.25 -6.50 10.02
C LEU A 152 30.65 -7.62 10.88
N GLN A 153 31.52 -8.48 11.44
CA GLN A 153 31.12 -9.57 12.35
C GLN A 153 30.55 -9.07 13.68
N GLN A 154 30.89 -7.86 14.12
CA GLN A 154 30.32 -7.23 15.32
C GLN A 154 28.90 -6.68 15.07
N GLY A 155 28.24 -7.08 13.98
CA GLY A 155 26.91 -6.59 13.58
C GLY A 155 26.92 -5.17 13.02
N ARG A 156 28.11 -4.59 12.78
CA ARG A 156 28.24 -3.24 12.23
C ARG A 156 28.23 -3.35 10.71
N ALA A 157 27.12 -3.03 10.07
CA ALA A 157 27.04 -2.95 8.62
C ALA A 157 26.72 -1.51 8.22
N SER A 158 27.70 -0.82 7.64
CA SER A 158 27.53 0.52 7.07
C SER A 158 27.97 0.52 5.61
N THR A 159 27.44 1.47 4.83
CA THR A 159 27.82 1.66 3.42
C THR A 159 29.32 1.86 3.28
N ALA A 160 29.92 2.72 4.12
CA ALA A 160 31.35 3.01 4.11
C ALA A 160 32.20 1.78 4.45
N LEU A 161 31.79 0.98 5.45
CA LEU A 161 32.47 -0.25 5.82
C LEU A 161 32.47 -1.28 4.69
N LEU A 162 31.32 -1.52 4.08
CA LEU A 162 31.21 -2.47 2.97
C LEU A 162 32.00 -2.01 1.75
N PHE A 163 31.97 -0.70 1.46
CA PHE A 163 32.73 -0.11 0.36
C PHE A 163 34.25 -0.24 0.58
N ASN A 164 34.74 0.10 1.77
CA ASN A 164 36.18 0.01 2.09
C ASN A 164 36.68 -1.44 2.20
N LEU A 165 35.86 -2.34 2.72
CA LEU A 165 36.13 -3.78 2.67
C LEU A 165 36.21 -4.27 1.23
N GLY A 166 35.27 -3.85 0.37
CA GLY A 166 35.28 -4.15 -1.06
C GLY A 166 36.56 -3.69 -1.76
N ASN A 167 36.97 -2.44 -1.52
CA ASN A 167 38.21 -1.88 -2.07
C ASN A 167 39.45 -2.67 -1.61
N SER A 168 39.49 -3.05 -0.32
CA SER A 168 40.58 -3.85 0.24
C SER A 168 40.66 -5.24 -0.38
N LEU A 169 39.51 -5.90 -0.55
CA LEU A 169 39.41 -7.22 -1.17
C LEU A 169 39.76 -7.19 -2.65
N PHE A 170 39.35 -6.14 -3.36
CA PHE A 170 39.68 -5.98 -4.77
C PHE A 170 41.19 -5.85 -4.95
N LYS A 171 41.83 -4.98 -4.17
CA LYS A 171 43.29 -4.76 -4.21
C LYS A 171 44.09 -5.95 -3.67
N SER A 172 43.51 -6.82 -2.85
CA SER A 172 44.14 -8.06 -2.40
C SER A 172 43.97 -9.24 -3.39
N GLY A 173 43.23 -9.05 -4.47
CA GLY A 173 42.95 -10.07 -5.51
C GLY A 173 41.72 -10.94 -5.24
N GLU A 174 40.97 -10.70 -4.16
CA GLU A 174 39.73 -11.42 -3.82
C GLU A 174 38.51 -10.79 -4.53
N VAL A 175 38.56 -10.71 -5.87
CA VAL A 175 37.60 -9.92 -6.68
C VAL A 175 36.14 -10.35 -6.47
N GLY A 176 35.85 -11.65 -6.42
CA GLY A 176 34.49 -12.14 -6.21
C GLY A 176 33.91 -11.72 -4.86
N ARG A 177 34.73 -11.66 -3.80
CA ARG A 177 34.31 -11.14 -2.50
C ARG A 177 34.16 -9.62 -2.51
N ALA A 178 35.02 -8.92 -3.26
CA ALA A 178 34.87 -7.48 -3.46
C ALA A 178 33.53 -7.13 -4.14
N ILE A 179 33.16 -7.86 -5.20
CA ILE A 179 31.86 -7.70 -5.88
C ILE A 179 30.69 -7.91 -4.90
N ILE A 180 30.76 -8.92 -4.03
CA ILE A 180 29.75 -9.13 -2.98
C ILE A 180 29.66 -7.91 -2.07
N CYS A 181 30.79 -7.39 -1.58
CA CYS A 181 30.81 -6.21 -0.71
C CYS A 181 30.24 -4.96 -1.40
N TYR A 182 30.59 -4.70 -2.66
CA TYR A 182 30.02 -3.59 -3.42
C TYR A 182 28.53 -3.76 -3.68
N ARG A 183 28.07 -4.99 -3.94
CA ARG A 183 26.63 -5.30 -4.07
C ARG A 183 25.86 -5.03 -2.78
N LEU A 184 26.43 -5.41 -1.64
CA LEU A 184 25.84 -5.11 -0.33
C LEU A 184 25.82 -3.60 -0.06
N ALA A 185 26.91 -2.89 -0.41
CA ALA A 185 26.96 -1.43 -0.30
C ALA A 185 25.91 -0.76 -1.22
N GLU A 186 25.71 -1.28 -2.45
CA GLU A 186 24.67 -0.83 -3.39
C GLU A 186 23.25 -1.04 -2.83
N GLN A 187 23.02 -2.09 -2.02
CA GLN A 187 21.73 -2.27 -1.36
C GLN A 187 21.45 -1.20 -0.30
N LEU A 188 22.48 -0.74 0.42
CA LEU A 188 22.36 0.33 1.42
C LEU A 188 22.31 1.73 0.78
N ALA A 189 23.07 1.96 -0.29
CA ALA A 189 23.14 3.23 -1.00
C ALA A 189 23.01 3.03 -2.53
N PRO A 190 21.80 2.74 -3.04
CA PRO A 190 21.57 2.34 -4.43
C PRO A 190 21.80 3.43 -5.48
N ARG A 191 21.91 4.70 -5.05
CA ARG A 191 22.14 5.86 -5.92
C ARG A 191 23.54 6.43 -5.82
N ASP A 192 24.41 5.82 -5.03
CA ASP A 192 25.79 6.25 -4.87
C ASP A 192 26.57 6.03 -6.18
N PRO A 193 27.15 7.09 -6.78
CA PRO A 193 27.91 6.95 -8.02
C PRO A 193 29.22 6.18 -7.83
N ASP A 194 29.89 6.30 -6.69
CA ASP A 194 31.20 5.70 -6.44
C ASP A 194 31.08 4.18 -6.26
N ILE A 195 30.06 3.73 -5.53
CA ILE A 195 29.76 2.30 -5.38
C ILE A 195 29.47 1.68 -6.74
N ARG A 196 28.65 2.33 -7.57
CA ARG A 196 28.29 1.80 -8.90
C ARG A 196 29.50 1.78 -9.84
N ALA A 197 30.34 2.81 -9.80
CA ALA A 197 31.56 2.85 -10.60
C ALA A 197 32.53 1.74 -10.21
N ASN A 198 32.79 1.55 -8.92
CA ASN A 198 33.70 0.50 -8.43
C ASN A 198 33.15 -0.91 -8.65
N LEU A 199 31.84 -1.12 -8.47
CA LEU A 199 31.19 -2.38 -8.79
C LEU A 199 31.30 -2.71 -10.28
N GLN A 200 31.10 -1.71 -11.16
CA GLN A 200 31.24 -1.88 -12.59
C GLN A 200 32.70 -2.17 -12.98
N PHE A 201 33.65 -1.43 -12.42
CA PHE A 201 35.08 -1.65 -12.63
C PHE A 201 35.49 -3.07 -12.22
N ALA A 202 35.02 -3.55 -11.06
CA ALA A 202 35.30 -4.90 -10.60
C ALA A 202 34.72 -5.96 -11.56
N ARG A 203 33.49 -5.77 -12.07
CA ARG A 203 32.88 -6.67 -13.06
C ARG A 203 33.65 -6.72 -14.37
N ASP A 204 34.07 -5.56 -14.87
CA ASP A 204 34.80 -5.43 -16.12
C ASP A 204 36.17 -6.11 -16.04
N SER A 205 36.83 -6.04 -14.87
CA SER A 205 38.13 -6.68 -14.63
C SER A 205 38.11 -8.22 -14.77
N VAL A 206 36.96 -8.85 -14.55
CA VAL A 206 36.80 -10.31 -14.64
C VAL A 206 36.02 -10.75 -15.88
N GLY A 207 35.56 -9.81 -16.71
CA GLY A 207 34.67 -10.10 -17.84
C GLY A 207 33.34 -10.71 -17.43
N ALA A 208 32.88 -10.46 -16.19
CA ALA A 208 31.64 -11.03 -15.68
C ALA A 208 30.45 -10.33 -16.33
N ALA A 209 29.63 -11.09 -17.06
CA ALA A 209 28.37 -10.57 -17.57
C ALA A 209 27.44 -10.23 -16.40
N SER A 210 27.02 -8.96 -16.31
CA SER A 210 26.07 -8.54 -15.28
C SER A 210 24.72 -9.26 -15.43
N LEU A 211 24.07 -9.56 -14.31
CA LEU A 211 22.70 -10.07 -14.32
C LEU A 211 21.77 -8.98 -14.87
N ARG A 212 21.44 -9.08 -16.16
CA ARG A 212 20.57 -8.10 -16.84
C ARG A 212 19.16 -8.17 -16.27
N LYS A 213 18.81 -7.18 -15.44
CA LYS A 213 17.43 -7.01 -14.93
C LYS A 213 16.47 -6.81 -16.10
N SER A 214 15.30 -7.45 -16.03
CA SER A 214 14.20 -7.23 -16.98
C SER A 214 13.65 -5.80 -16.87
N ALA A 215 12.99 -5.31 -17.93
CA ALA A 215 12.41 -3.96 -17.94
C ALA A 215 11.42 -3.76 -16.78
N LEU A 216 10.57 -4.76 -16.51
CA LEU A 216 9.66 -4.74 -15.36
C LEU A 216 10.41 -4.63 -14.03
N ARG A 217 11.49 -5.40 -13.83
CA ARG A 217 12.29 -5.33 -12.59
C ARG A 217 13.00 -3.98 -12.44
N ARG A 218 13.42 -3.37 -13.55
CA ARG A 218 13.98 -2.01 -13.55
C ARG A 218 12.94 -0.99 -13.15
N PHE A 219 11.71 -1.10 -13.69
CA PHE A 219 10.59 -0.23 -13.33
C PHE A 219 10.19 -0.40 -11.85
N LEU A 220 10.04 -1.64 -11.38
CA LEU A 220 9.69 -1.94 -10.00
C LEU A 220 10.74 -1.37 -9.03
N GLY A 221 12.02 -1.40 -9.39
CA GLY A 221 13.13 -0.89 -8.58
C GLY A 221 13.48 0.59 -8.76
N VAL A 222 12.60 1.41 -9.36
CA VAL A 222 12.82 2.88 -9.47
C VAL A 222 12.86 3.53 -8.09
N LEU A 223 11.93 3.11 -7.21
CA LEU A 223 11.90 3.49 -5.80
C LEU A 223 12.47 2.35 -4.96
N THR A 224 13.22 2.70 -3.92
CA THR A 224 13.73 1.72 -2.97
C THR A 224 12.62 1.21 -2.05
N THR A 225 12.82 0.06 -1.40
CA THR A 225 11.87 -0.48 -0.43
C THR A 225 11.60 0.53 0.71
N ASN A 226 12.63 1.24 1.17
CA ASN A 226 12.51 2.28 2.19
C ASN A 226 11.71 3.49 1.69
N GLU A 227 11.93 3.93 0.46
CA GLU A 227 11.17 5.04 -0.13
C GLU A 227 9.69 4.67 -0.31
N LEU A 228 9.41 3.46 -0.82
CA LEU A 228 8.06 2.97 -1.00
C LEU A 228 7.31 2.85 0.33
N THR A 229 7.97 2.37 1.39
CA THR A 229 7.35 2.26 2.71
C THR A 229 7.07 3.63 3.33
N VAL A 230 7.97 4.61 3.15
CA VAL A 230 7.72 6.01 3.57
C VAL A 230 6.53 6.60 2.80
N VAL A 231 6.49 6.46 1.47
CA VAL A 231 5.37 6.97 0.66
C VAL A 231 4.06 6.28 1.05
N ALA A 232 4.07 4.95 1.23
CA ALA A 232 2.90 4.21 1.69
C ALA A 232 2.43 4.68 3.08
N ALA A 233 3.36 4.92 4.01
CA ALA A 233 3.04 5.45 5.34
C ALA A 233 2.43 6.85 5.27
N VAL A 234 2.98 7.75 4.45
CA VAL A 234 2.40 9.09 4.22
C VAL A 234 1.00 8.99 3.64
N LEU A 235 0.79 8.14 2.63
CA LEU A 235 -0.53 7.90 2.05
C LEU A 235 -1.53 7.34 3.06
N ALA A 236 -1.08 6.44 3.94
CA ALA A 236 -1.90 5.92 5.04
C ALA A 236 -2.30 7.04 6.01
N TRP A 237 -1.35 7.88 6.42
CA TRP A 237 -1.62 9.02 7.30
C TRP A 237 -2.59 10.03 6.67
N VAL A 238 -2.42 10.35 5.39
CA VAL A 238 -3.35 11.21 4.64
C VAL A 238 -4.74 10.58 4.59
N TRP A 239 -4.83 9.28 4.30
CA TRP A 239 -6.10 8.59 4.21
C TRP A 239 -6.84 8.54 5.56
N PHE A 240 -6.15 8.16 6.64
CA PHE A 240 -6.71 8.20 7.99
C PHE A 240 -7.07 9.62 8.43
N GLY A 241 -6.24 10.62 8.10
CA GLY A 241 -6.53 12.04 8.32
C GLY A 241 -7.83 12.48 7.63
N LEU A 242 -8.03 12.11 6.37
CA LEU A 242 -9.27 12.43 5.64
C LEU A 242 -10.50 11.70 6.21
N LEU A 243 -10.35 10.45 6.66
CA LEU A 243 -11.42 9.71 7.33
C LEU A 243 -11.83 10.37 8.67
N THR A 244 -10.85 10.77 9.48
CA THR A 244 -11.12 11.52 10.72
C THR A 244 -11.78 12.86 10.43
N LEU A 245 -11.28 13.64 9.46
CA LEU A 245 -11.88 14.93 9.07
C LEU A 245 -13.35 14.78 8.65
N LYS A 246 -13.67 13.73 7.89
CA LYS A 246 -15.04 13.40 7.50
C LYS A 246 -15.94 13.13 8.71
N GLU A 247 -15.41 12.49 9.75
CA GLU A 247 -16.14 12.21 10.99
C GLU A 247 -16.28 13.43 11.91
N LEU A 248 -15.27 14.32 11.94
CA LEU A 248 -15.33 15.58 12.69
C LEU A 248 -16.25 16.61 12.00
N ARG A 249 -16.31 16.63 10.67
CA ARG A 249 -17.06 17.59 9.87
C ARG A 249 -17.94 16.87 8.83
N PRO A 250 -19.07 16.27 9.23
CA PRO A 250 -19.92 15.50 8.32
C PRO A 250 -20.48 16.32 7.15
N ALA A 251 -20.61 17.65 7.31
CA ALA A 251 -21.00 18.57 6.24
C ALA A 251 -20.04 18.55 5.03
N LEU A 252 -18.76 18.19 5.24
CA LEU A 252 -17.76 18.06 4.18
C LEU A 252 -17.74 16.64 3.58
N GLY A 253 -18.57 15.71 4.07
CA GLY A 253 -18.42 14.28 3.80
C GLY A 253 -18.69 13.86 2.35
N LEU A 254 -19.62 14.52 1.64
CA LEU A 254 -19.81 14.28 0.20
C LEU A 254 -18.65 14.85 -0.63
N SER A 255 -18.19 16.06 -0.31
CA SER A 255 -17.09 16.73 -1.03
C SER A 255 -15.76 15.97 -0.86
N LEU A 256 -15.48 15.46 0.35
CA LEU A 256 -14.27 14.68 0.65
C LEU A 256 -14.35 13.21 0.24
N SER A 257 -15.50 12.72 -0.25
CA SER A 257 -15.67 11.28 -0.54
C SER A 257 -14.82 10.80 -1.71
N VAL A 258 -14.53 11.65 -2.69
CA VAL A 258 -13.67 11.28 -3.83
C VAL A 258 -12.22 11.19 -3.36
N TYR A 259 -11.75 12.18 -2.61
CA TYR A 259 -10.39 12.24 -2.09
C TYR A 259 -10.06 11.10 -1.11
N THR A 260 -10.99 10.77 -0.21
CA THR A 260 -10.85 9.62 0.71
C THR A 260 -10.71 8.30 -0.03
N LYS A 261 -11.55 8.06 -1.06
CA LYS A 261 -11.45 6.85 -1.90
C LYS A 261 -10.15 6.83 -2.70
N ALA A 262 -9.77 7.95 -3.30
CA ALA A 262 -8.53 8.07 -4.07
C ALA A 262 -7.30 7.80 -3.20
N ALA A 263 -7.21 8.41 -2.01
CA ALA A 263 -6.12 8.18 -1.07
C ALA A 263 -6.03 6.71 -0.63
N GLY A 264 -7.16 6.06 -0.35
CA GLY A 264 -7.21 4.63 -0.01
C GLY A 264 -6.76 3.73 -1.16
N VAL A 265 -7.20 4.02 -2.38
CA VAL A 265 -6.75 3.28 -3.59
C VAL A 265 -5.24 3.46 -3.78
N CYS A 266 -4.72 4.69 -3.69
CA CYS A 266 -3.28 4.94 -3.78
C CYS A 266 -2.48 4.19 -2.71
N PHE A 267 -2.95 4.19 -1.46
CA PHE A 267 -2.31 3.43 -0.37
C PHE A 267 -2.23 1.93 -0.69
N VAL A 268 -3.33 1.32 -1.16
CA VAL A 268 -3.36 -0.10 -1.52
C VAL A 268 -2.43 -0.39 -2.71
N LEU A 269 -2.43 0.46 -3.74
CA LEU A 269 -1.57 0.29 -4.91
C LEU A 269 -0.07 0.40 -4.55
N PHE A 270 0.31 1.38 -3.73
CA PHE A 270 1.68 1.52 -3.24
C PHE A 270 2.08 0.38 -2.30
N GLY A 271 1.15 -0.12 -1.48
CA GLY A 271 1.36 -1.31 -0.67
C GLY A 271 1.63 -2.55 -1.51
N PHE A 272 0.84 -2.77 -2.57
CA PHE A 272 1.07 -3.86 -3.52
C PHE A 272 2.39 -3.71 -4.27
N TRP A 273 2.75 -2.50 -4.71
CA TRP A 273 4.03 -2.23 -5.35
C TRP A 273 5.21 -2.51 -4.40
N SER A 274 5.14 -2.02 -3.15
CA SER A 274 6.14 -2.32 -2.12
C SER A 274 6.31 -3.82 -1.89
N ALA A 275 5.20 -4.57 -1.77
CA ALA A 275 5.24 -6.02 -1.64
C ALA A 275 5.84 -6.71 -2.87
N ALA A 276 5.53 -6.24 -4.07
CA ALA A 276 6.11 -6.77 -5.31
C ALA A 276 7.63 -6.55 -5.37
N VAL A 277 8.12 -5.37 -4.95
CA VAL A 277 9.56 -5.06 -4.86
C VAL A 277 10.25 -5.93 -3.82
N LEU A 278 9.67 -6.06 -2.62
CA LEU A 278 10.21 -6.89 -1.56
C LEU A 278 10.27 -8.37 -1.97
N ASN A 279 9.20 -8.89 -2.56
CA ASN A 279 9.17 -10.26 -3.09
C ASN A 279 10.21 -10.46 -4.20
N ALA A 280 10.43 -9.47 -5.06
CA ALA A 280 11.49 -9.53 -6.08
C ALA A 280 12.89 -9.53 -5.47
N GLN A 281 13.13 -8.81 -4.37
CA GLN A 281 14.42 -8.80 -3.66
C GLN A 281 14.69 -10.13 -2.94
N ILE A 282 13.68 -10.73 -2.32
CA ILE A 282 13.83 -11.99 -1.57
C ILE A 282 14.05 -13.18 -2.51
N ARG A 283 13.40 -13.21 -3.67
CA ARG A 283 13.50 -14.33 -4.62
C ARG A 283 14.78 -14.29 -5.46
N ASP A 284 15.26 -13.11 -5.81
CA ASP A 284 16.40 -12.94 -6.72
C ASP A 284 17.65 -12.53 -5.93
N VAL A 285 18.07 -13.32 -4.95
CA VAL A 285 19.36 -13.08 -4.28
C VAL A 285 20.49 -13.47 -5.24
N PRO A 286 21.26 -12.50 -5.77
CA PRO A 286 22.38 -12.83 -6.63
C PRO A 286 23.44 -13.54 -5.80
N SER A 287 24.19 -14.42 -6.44
CA SER A 287 25.30 -15.15 -5.85
C SER A 287 26.53 -14.98 -6.72
N VAL A 288 27.71 -14.91 -6.12
CA VAL A 288 28.96 -14.63 -6.83
C VAL A 288 29.90 -15.80 -6.67
N VAL A 289 30.55 -16.20 -7.75
CA VAL A 289 31.58 -17.24 -7.72
C VAL A 289 32.81 -16.70 -7.00
N VAL A 290 33.23 -17.37 -5.92
CA VAL A 290 34.38 -16.99 -5.09
C VAL A 290 35.58 -17.92 -5.26
N ALA A 291 35.43 -19.03 -6.00
CA ALA A 291 36.55 -19.85 -6.44
C ALA A 291 37.30 -19.19 -7.62
N ASN A 292 38.58 -19.52 -7.81
CA ASN A 292 39.37 -19.00 -8.94
C ASN A 292 38.78 -19.45 -10.28
N GLU A 293 38.48 -20.74 -10.38
CA GLU A 293 37.82 -21.36 -11.51
C GLU A 293 36.80 -22.36 -10.99
N ALA A 294 35.55 -22.20 -11.41
CA ALA A 294 34.42 -23.00 -10.97
C ALA A 294 33.83 -23.73 -12.17
N VAL A 295 33.95 -25.06 -12.17
CA VAL A 295 33.47 -25.91 -13.26
C VAL A 295 31.98 -26.17 -13.06
N VAL A 296 31.16 -25.61 -13.95
CA VAL A 296 29.71 -25.84 -13.98
C VAL A 296 29.44 -27.13 -14.75
N ARG A 297 28.58 -27.97 -14.20
CA ARG A 297 28.27 -29.31 -14.75
C ARG A 297 26.80 -29.45 -15.14
N TYR A 298 26.47 -30.44 -15.96
CA TYR A 298 25.08 -30.71 -16.34
C TYR A 298 24.25 -31.38 -15.23
N GLY A 299 24.89 -32.07 -14.27
CA GLY A 299 24.21 -32.78 -13.20
C GLY A 299 24.80 -32.48 -11.81
N PRO A 300 24.05 -32.77 -10.73
CA PRO A 300 24.48 -32.56 -9.35
C PRO A 300 25.40 -33.68 -8.84
N PHE A 301 26.42 -34.05 -9.62
CA PHE A 301 27.37 -35.13 -9.32
C PHE A 301 28.76 -34.82 -9.88
N ASP A 302 29.82 -35.32 -9.25
CA ASP A 302 31.20 -35.06 -9.67
C ASP A 302 31.58 -35.74 -10.99
N GLU A 303 30.92 -36.85 -11.32
CA GLU A 303 31.13 -37.61 -12.55
C GLU A 303 30.43 -36.98 -13.76
N SER A 304 29.54 -36.00 -13.53
CA SER A 304 28.79 -35.37 -14.61
C SER A 304 29.69 -34.49 -15.50
N GLN A 305 29.40 -34.48 -16.80
CA GLN A 305 30.18 -33.72 -17.78
C GLN A 305 30.18 -32.22 -17.48
N SER A 306 31.34 -31.59 -17.69
CA SER A 306 31.50 -30.14 -17.59
C SER A 306 30.75 -29.44 -18.72
N ALA A 307 29.87 -28.51 -18.37
CA ALA A 307 29.15 -27.69 -19.32
C ALA A 307 29.96 -26.45 -19.73
N PHE A 308 30.43 -25.68 -18.74
CA PHE A 308 31.25 -24.48 -18.93
C PHE A 308 31.98 -24.12 -17.63
N THR A 309 32.95 -23.21 -17.70
CA THR A 309 33.66 -22.70 -16.53
C THR A 309 33.28 -21.25 -16.23
N LEU A 310 33.16 -20.94 -14.94
CA LEU A 310 32.96 -19.60 -14.42
C LEU A 310 34.20 -19.15 -13.67
N ARG A 311 34.59 -17.89 -13.88
CA ARG A 311 35.73 -17.29 -13.19
C ARG A 311 35.29 -16.65 -11.87
N ASN A 312 36.27 -16.41 -11.00
CA ASN A 312 36.08 -15.60 -9.81
C ASN A 312 35.38 -14.27 -10.14
N GLY A 313 34.33 -13.93 -9.40
CA GLY A 313 33.56 -12.72 -9.62
C GLY A 313 32.40 -12.84 -10.62
N ALA A 314 32.20 -13.99 -11.26
CA ALA A 314 31.00 -14.23 -12.07
C ALA A 314 29.74 -14.16 -11.20
N GLU A 315 28.77 -13.33 -11.61
CA GLU A 315 27.47 -13.22 -10.95
C GLU A 315 26.51 -14.29 -11.51
N THR A 316 25.79 -14.94 -10.61
CA THR A 316 24.85 -16.03 -10.90
C THR A 316 23.60 -15.90 -10.06
N THR A 317 22.51 -16.55 -10.48
CA THR A 317 21.30 -16.71 -9.68
C THR A 317 21.12 -18.18 -9.34
N VAL A 318 20.89 -18.50 -8.08
CA VAL A 318 20.61 -19.87 -7.64
C VAL A 318 19.16 -20.21 -7.97
N LEU A 319 18.93 -21.29 -8.71
CA LEU A 319 17.61 -21.77 -9.13
C LEU A 319 17.11 -22.91 -8.24
N ASP A 320 18.01 -23.83 -7.90
CA ASP A 320 17.69 -25.03 -7.13
C ASP A 320 18.88 -25.43 -6.24
N ARG A 321 18.59 -26.18 -5.18
CA ARG A 321 19.60 -26.70 -4.26
C ARG A 321 19.35 -28.18 -4.02
N LYS A 322 20.39 -28.98 -4.24
CA LYS A 322 20.38 -30.41 -3.96
C LYS A 322 21.65 -30.80 -3.23
N ASP A 323 21.52 -31.13 -1.95
CA ASP A 323 22.65 -31.45 -1.06
C ASP A 323 23.72 -30.34 -1.10
N ASN A 324 24.96 -30.68 -1.51
CA ASN A 324 26.08 -29.74 -1.67
C ASN A 324 26.16 -29.07 -3.05
N TRP A 325 25.13 -29.26 -3.88
CA TRP A 325 25.05 -28.72 -5.23
C TRP A 325 24.01 -27.60 -5.34
N LEU A 326 24.38 -26.55 -6.06
CA LEU A 326 23.53 -25.43 -6.40
C LEU A 326 23.36 -25.41 -7.91
N GLN A 327 22.11 -25.45 -8.37
CA GLN A 327 21.82 -25.14 -9.77
C GLN A 327 21.88 -23.63 -9.93
N VAL A 328 22.79 -23.15 -10.77
CA VAL A 328 23.04 -21.74 -10.99
C VAL A 328 22.72 -21.35 -12.43
N GLN A 329 22.20 -20.14 -12.60
CA GLN A 329 22.05 -19.48 -13.89
C GLN A 329 23.04 -18.31 -13.99
N ASP A 330 23.87 -18.32 -15.02
CA ASP A 330 24.82 -17.26 -15.35
C ASP A 330 24.12 -16.05 -16.00
N GLY A 331 24.78 -14.89 -16.07
CA GLY A 331 24.30 -13.69 -16.76
C GLY A 331 23.95 -13.91 -18.24
N ALA A 332 24.61 -14.88 -18.88
CA ALA A 332 24.28 -15.34 -20.24
C ALA A 332 23.07 -16.29 -20.31
N LYS A 333 22.33 -16.50 -19.21
CA LYS A 333 21.20 -17.43 -19.06
C LYS A 333 21.53 -18.92 -19.23
N ARG A 334 22.82 -19.29 -19.23
CA ARG A 334 23.26 -20.69 -19.18
C ARG A 334 23.00 -21.26 -17.80
N ILE A 335 22.53 -22.50 -17.73
CA ILE A 335 22.19 -23.18 -16.48
C ILE A 335 23.13 -24.37 -16.28
N GLY A 336 23.52 -24.61 -15.04
CA GLY A 336 24.17 -25.86 -14.65
C GLY A 336 24.39 -25.93 -13.15
N TRP A 337 25.06 -26.99 -12.71
CA TRP A 337 25.28 -27.31 -11.30
C TRP A 337 26.69 -26.97 -10.88
N LEU A 338 26.82 -26.36 -9.70
CA LEU A 338 28.08 -25.99 -9.08
C LEU A 338 28.09 -26.41 -7.60
N ARG A 339 29.26 -26.64 -7.03
CA ARG A 339 29.39 -26.91 -5.60
C ARG A 339 29.10 -25.65 -4.77
N SER A 340 28.39 -25.82 -3.66
CA SER A 340 28.00 -24.73 -2.76
C SER A 340 29.17 -23.94 -2.19
N ASN A 341 30.34 -24.54 -1.99
CA ASN A 341 31.53 -23.88 -1.47
C ASN A 341 32.25 -22.95 -2.49
N GLN A 342 31.90 -23.03 -3.77
CA GLN A 342 32.49 -22.22 -4.82
C GLN A 342 31.70 -20.92 -5.08
N VAL A 343 30.49 -20.81 -4.51
CA VAL A 343 29.58 -19.68 -4.69
C VAL A 343 29.18 -19.12 -3.34
N ALA A 344 29.24 -17.80 -3.21
CA ALA A 344 28.76 -17.11 -2.03
C ALA A 344 27.55 -16.23 -2.38
N PRO A 345 26.44 -16.30 -1.62
CA PRO A 345 25.28 -15.45 -1.82
C PRO A 345 25.60 -14.01 -1.41
N VAL A 346 24.98 -13.03 -2.08
CA VAL A 346 25.08 -11.62 -1.72
C VAL A 346 24.13 -11.32 -0.56
N VAL A 347 24.54 -11.73 0.64
CA VAL A 347 23.81 -11.51 1.89
C VAL A 347 24.81 -11.06 2.96
N PRO A 348 24.46 -10.14 3.88
CA PRO A 348 25.32 -9.78 5.00
C PRO A 348 25.72 -11.03 5.80
N GLN A 349 27.01 -11.16 6.15
CA GLN A 349 27.52 -12.36 6.85
C GLN A 349 26.81 -12.64 8.18
N SER A 350 26.25 -11.62 8.84
CA SER A 350 25.43 -11.78 10.05
C SER A 350 24.17 -12.62 9.85
N ALA A 351 23.70 -12.81 8.61
CA ALA A 351 22.53 -13.64 8.30
C ALA A 351 22.89 -15.13 8.07
N LEU A 352 24.18 -15.48 7.97
CA LEU A 352 24.62 -16.85 7.71
C LEU A 352 24.94 -17.65 8.99
N GLU A 353 25.06 -17.00 10.15
CA GLU A 353 25.31 -17.66 11.44
C GLU A 353 24.02 -17.94 12.24
N GLY A 354 22.86 -17.56 11.70
CA GLY A 354 21.54 -17.72 12.34
C GLY A 354 20.68 -18.86 11.81
N SER A 355 21.21 -19.78 11.00
CA SER A 355 20.46 -20.90 10.40
C SER A 355 21.07 -22.26 10.66
#